data_AF-A0A4W5RT32-F1
#
_entry.id   AF-A0A4W5RT32-F1
#
_cell.length_a   1.000
_cell.length_b   1.000
_cell.length_c   1.000
_cell.angle_alpha   90.00
_cell.angle_beta   90.00
_cell.angle_gamma   90.00
#
_symmetry.space_group_name_H-M   'P 1'
#
loop_
_entity.id
_entity.type
_entity.pdbx_description
1 polymer ?
#
loop_
_entity_poly.entity_id
_entity_poly.type
_entity_poly.pdbx_seq_one_letter_code
_entity_poly.pdbx_strand_id
1 'polypeptide(L)' 'LDSVCCVDVDDCLAANGGCDHTCQNTAGSFQCFCRQGFRLDEDRRSCELHIQQDVGGRVSWTSIQEMRR' A
#
# COMPACT_ATOMS: atom_id res chain seq x y z
N LEU A 1 0.37 -25.02 16.30
CA LEU A 1 -0.52 -24.87 15.13
C LEU A 1 0.32 -24.12 14.12
N ASP A 2 1.33 -24.82 13.61
CA ASP A 2 2.46 -24.23 12.94
C ASP A 2 2.12 -24.20 11.46
N SER A 3 1.95 -22.97 10.92
CA SER A 3 1.83 -22.74 9.48
C SER A 3 2.96 -23.51 8.82
N VAL A 4 2.52 -24.48 8.06
CA VAL A 4 3.26 -25.66 7.67
C VAL A 4 4.58 -25.28 7.02
N CYS A 5 5.61 -26.07 7.30
CA CYS A 5 6.81 -26.28 6.48
C CYS A 5 6.43 -26.84 5.09
N CYS A 6 5.54 -26.15 4.40
CA CYS A 6 5.27 -26.23 2.98
C CYS A 6 6.09 -25.10 2.39
N VAL A 7 6.79 -25.35 1.29
CA VAL A 7 7.49 -24.32 0.55
C VAL A 7 6.52 -23.16 0.34
N ASP A 8 6.76 -22.05 1.02
CA ASP A 8 5.94 -20.86 0.90
C ASP A 8 6.04 -20.43 -0.54
N VAL A 9 4.92 -20.52 -1.27
CA VAL A 9 4.91 -20.18 -2.69
C VAL A 9 5.15 -18.69 -2.74
N ASP A 10 6.28 -18.32 -3.33
CA ASP A 10 6.57 -16.91 -3.56
C ASP A 10 5.64 -16.37 -4.63
N ASP A 11 4.49 -15.85 -4.19
CA ASP A 11 3.49 -15.20 -5.04
C ASP A 11 4.10 -14.00 -5.79
N CYS A 12 5.20 -13.41 -5.31
CA CYS A 12 5.88 -12.34 -6.03
C CYS A 12 6.54 -12.82 -7.33
N LEU A 13 6.91 -14.11 -7.42
CA LEU A 13 7.44 -14.67 -8.67
C LEU A 13 6.39 -14.71 -9.78
N ALA A 14 5.11 -14.74 -9.43
CA ALA A 14 4.00 -14.69 -10.37
C ALA A 14 3.53 -13.25 -10.56
N ALA A 15 3.88 -12.64 -11.69
CA ALA A 15 3.43 -11.29 -12.06
C ALA A 15 3.63 -10.24 -10.94
N ASN A 16 4.74 -10.34 -10.19
CA ASN A 16 5.05 -9.44 -9.08
C ASN A 16 3.97 -9.45 -7.97
N GLY A 17 3.26 -10.56 -7.76
CA GLY A 17 2.11 -10.63 -6.83
C GLY A 17 0.94 -9.72 -7.24
N GLY A 18 0.96 -9.16 -8.46
CA GLY A 18 0.06 -8.10 -8.90
C GLY A 18 0.35 -6.74 -8.28
N CYS A 19 1.52 -6.53 -7.67
CA CYS A 19 1.94 -5.22 -7.15
C CYS A 19 2.37 -4.28 -8.29
N ASP A 20 2.00 -3.01 -8.21
CA ASP A 20 2.43 -1.98 -9.16
C ASP A 20 3.94 -1.70 -9.12
N HIS A 21 4.52 -1.77 -7.91
CA HIS A 21 5.92 -1.43 -7.66
C HIS A 21 6.69 -2.64 -7.15
N THR A 22 6.89 -2.76 -5.84
CA THR A 22 7.73 -3.81 -5.25
C THR A 22 6.87 -4.83 -4.55
N CYS A 23 7.09 -6.12 -4.81
CA CYS A 23 6.51 -7.21 -4.04
C CYS A 23 7.56 -7.79 -3.08
N GLN A 24 7.17 -8.04 -1.84
CA GLN A 24 7.99 -8.74 -0.85
C GLN A 24 7.23 -9.95 -0.33
N ASN A 25 7.81 -11.12 -0.55
CA ASN A 25 7.32 -12.36 0.02
C ASN A 25 7.51 -12.37 1.55
N THR A 26 6.53 -12.88 2.28
CA THR A 26 6.48 -12.98 3.75
C THR A 26 6.01 -14.36 4.15
N ALA A 27 6.36 -14.86 5.33
CA ALA A 27 5.92 -16.18 5.77
C ALA A 27 4.37 -16.32 5.75
N GLY A 28 3.85 -17.07 4.78
CA GLY A 28 2.44 -17.34 4.52
C GLY A 28 1.71 -16.33 3.62
N SER A 29 2.38 -15.33 3.02
CA SER A 29 1.76 -14.34 2.13
C SER A 29 2.78 -13.44 1.39
N PHE A 30 2.34 -12.32 0.81
CA PHE A 30 3.21 -11.27 0.29
C PHE A 30 2.66 -9.88 0.59
N GLN A 31 3.51 -8.86 0.49
CA GLN A 31 3.14 -7.45 0.66
C GLN A 31 3.70 -6.59 -0.48
N CYS A 32 2.88 -5.65 -0.94
CA CYS A 32 3.27 -4.67 -1.94
C CYS A 32 3.79 -3.39 -1.28
N PHE A 33 4.85 -2.80 -1.86
CA PHE A 33 5.48 -1.57 -1.40
C PHE A 33 5.59 -0.58 -2.55
N CYS A 34 5.32 0.69 -2.26
CA CYS A 34 5.42 1.78 -3.21
C CYS A 34 6.74 2.54 -3.09
N ARG A 35 7.24 3.05 -4.21
CA ARG A 35 8.39 3.95 -4.26
C ARG A 35 8.09 5.28 -3.54
N GLN A 36 9.13 6.01 -3.16
CA GLN A 36 8.99 7.31 -2.51
C GLN A 36 8.10 8.26 -3.34
N GLY A 37 7.21 8.99 -2.66
CA GLY A 37 6.21 9.86 -3.29
C GLY A 37 4.94 9.15 -3.74
N PHE A 38 4.83 7.83 -3.54
CA PHE A 38 3.63 7.05 -3.83
C PHE A 38 3.11 6.36 -2.57
N ARG A 39 1.80 6.16 -2.50
CA ARG A 39 1.11 5.47 -1.41
C ARG A 39 0.38 4.25 -1.97
N LEU A 40 0.36 3.18 -1.19
CA LEU A 40 -0.38 1.97 -1.51
C LEU A 40 -1.88 2.26 -1.39
N ASP A 41 -2.63 1.91 -2.43
CA ASP A 41 -4.09 2.05 -2.49
C ASP A 41 -4.80 0.98 -1.62
N GLU A 42 -6.11 1.10 -1.45
CA GLU A 42 -6.96 0.20 -0.64
C GLU A 42 -6.97 -1.24 -1.17
N ASP A 43 -6.68 -1.44 -2.45
CA ASP A 43 -6.52 -2.76 -3.07
C ASP A 43 -5.23 -3.49 -2.62
N ARG A 44 -4.35 -2.79 -1.88
CA ARG A 44 -3.05 -3.25 -1.38
C ARG A 44 -2.08 -3.68 -2.49
N ARG A 45 -2.28 -3.21 -3.71
CA ARG A 45 -1.50 -3.59 -4.90
C ARG A 45 -1.10 -2.39 -5.73
N SER A 46 -2.03 -1.46 -5.93
CA SER A 46 -1.83 -0.28 -6.74
C SER A 46 -1.10 0.82 -5.97
N CYS A 47 -0.28 1.60 -6.67
CA CYS A 47 0.48 2.70 -6.09
C CYS A 47 0.08 4.03 -6.71
N GLU A 48 -0.58 4.88 -5.93
CA GLU A 48 -0.99 6.22 -6.35
C GLU A 48 0.04 7.28 -5.94
N LEU A 49 0.25 8.30 -6.78
CA LEU A 49 1.13 9.42 -6.45
C LEU A 49 0.54 10.17 -5.26
N HIS A 50 1.23 10.09 -4.13
CA HIS A 50 0.93 10.87 -2.95
C HIS A 50 1.93 12.02 -2.87
N ILE A 51 1.65 13.06 -3.65
CA ILE A 51 2.29 14.38 -3.49
C ILE A 51 1.98 14.87 -2.08
N GLN A 52 2.94 14.73 -1.19
CA GLN A 52 2.83 15.05 0.23
C GLN A 52 2.32 16.48 0.40
N GLN A 53 1.06 16.62 0.83
CA GLN A 53 0.70 17.67 1.77
C GLN A 53 1.19 17.19 3.13
N ASP A 54 2.41 17.62 3.44
CA ASP A 54 3.20 17.52 4.66
C ASP A 54 2.66 16.67 5.83
N VAL A 55 3.49 15.71 6.25
CA VAL A 55 3.70 15.23 7.63
C VAL A 55 2.56 15.58 8.63
N GLY A 56 1.56 14.70 8.75
CA GLY A 56 0.75 14.61 9.97
C GLY A 56 -0.54 15.43 10.06
N GLY A 57 -1.18 15.84 8.96
CA GLY A 57 -2.47 16.53 9.00
C GLY A 57 -3.55 15.87 8.16
N ARG A 58 -4.64 15.41 8.77
CA ARG A 58 -5.89 15.17 8.03
C ARG A 58 -6.40 16.52 7.48
N VAL A 59 -6.29 16.77 6.18
CA VAL A 59 -7.11 17.81 5.55
C VAL A 59 -8.41 17.15 5.10
N SER A 60 -9.37 17.08 6.02
CA SER A 60 -10.76 16.78 5.67
C SER A 60 -11.35 18.03 5.04
N TRP A 61 -11.72 17.96 3.76
CA TRP A 61 -12.38 19.01 2.98
C TRP A 61 -13.77 19.43 3.53
N THR A 62 -14.20 18.86 4.67
CA THR A 62 -15.43 19.25 5.39
C THR A 62 -15.32 20.58 6.15
N SER A 63 -14.16 21.24 6.20
CA SER A 63 -13.95 22.46 7.01
C SER A 63 -13.72 23.77 6.23
N ILE A 64 -13.95 23.81 4.91
CA ILE A 64 -13.86 25.06 4.10
C ILE A 64 -15.25 25.70 3.88
N GLN A 65 -16.36 25.00 4.17
CA GLN A 65 -17.71 25.54 3.95
C GLN A 65 -18.19 26.54 5.02
N GLU A 66 -17.53 26.64 6.18
CA GLU A 66 -17.98 27.49 7.30
C GLU A 66 -17.23 28.83 7.45
N MET A 67 -16.28 29.15 6.57
CA MET A 67 -15.57 30.46 6.55
C MET A 67 -16.21 31.48 5.59
N ARG A 68 -17.47 31.25 5.20
CA ARG A 68 -18.35 32.29 4.63
C ARG A 68 -19.49 32.60 5.59
N ARG A 69 -19.14 33.10 6.77
CA ARG A 69 -20.01 33.94 7.59
C ARG A 69 -19.22 35.13 8.07
#